data_AF-A0A6A7MHE9-F1
#
_entry.id   AF-A0A6A7MHE9-F1
#
_cell.length_a   1.000
_cell.length_b   1.000
_cell.length_c   1.000
_cell.angle_alpha   90.00
_cell.angle_beta   90.00
_cell.angle_gamma   90.00
#
_symmetry.space_group_name_H-M   'P 1'
#
loop_
_entity.id
_entity.type
_entity.pdbx_description
1 polymer ?
#
loop_
_entity_poly.entity_id
_entity_poly.type
_entity_poly.pdbx_seq_one_letter_code
_entity_poly.pdbx_strand_id
1 'polypeptide(L)' 'MNNRSKKIKQDMIAAMRVADISPQLIYAYERTGFLLSKEGYQSLSPEDKAEYDAAIEEYFAKDDKA' A
#
# COMPACT_ATOMS: atom_id res chain seq x y z
N MET A 1 -1.87 14.02 -12.50
CA MET A 1 -2.65 13.52 -11.36
C MET A 1 -3.55 14.65 -10.87
N ASN A 2 -4.88 14.51 -10.92
CA ASN A 2 -5.81 15.58 -10.57
C ASN A 2 -5.82 15.82 -9.04
N ASN A 3 -6.01 17.08 -8.60
CA ASN A 3 -6.02 17.44 -7.17
C ASN A 3 -7.01 16.61 -6.33
N ARG A 4 -8.13 16.16 -6.93
CA ARG A 4 -9.11 15.28 -6.27
C ARG A 4 -8.55 13.88 -5.96
N SER A 5 -7.86 13.25 -6.91
CA SER A 5 -7.30 11.89 -6.73
C SER A 5 -6.23 11.87 -5.63
N LYS A 6 -5.41 12.93 -5.54
CA LYS A 6 -4.43 13.09 -4.46
C LYS A 6 -5.10 13.21 -3.09
N LYS A 7 -6.16 14.02 -2.98
CA LYS A 7 -6.90 14.18 -1.72
C LYS A 7 -7.55 12.88 -1.27
N ILE A 8 -8.19 12.14 -2.18
CA ILE A 8 -8.81 10.84 -1.87
C ILE A 8 -7.77 9.85 -1.31
N LYS A 9 -6.59 9.78 -1.93
CA LYS A 9 -5.50 8.91 -1.45
C LYS A 9 -5.04 9.30 -0.03
N GLN A 10 -4.90 10.59 0.24
CA GLN A 10 -4.52 11.08 1.58
C GLN A 10 -5.60 10.79 2.63
N ASP A 11 -6.87 11.01 2.29
CA ASP A 11 -8.00 10.71 3.16
C ASP A 11 -8.06 9.20 3.47
N MET A 12 -7.77 8.34 2.49
CA MET A 12 -7.67 6.89 2.72
C MET A 12 -6.51 6.51 3.65
N ILE A 13 -5.31 7.05 3.42
CA ILE A 13 -4.15 6.78 4.30
C ILE A 13 -4.48 7.21 5.74
N ALA A 14 -5.15 8.36 5.92
CA ALA A 14 -5.58 8.80 7.25
C ALA A 14 -6.57 7.83 7.90
N ALA A 15 -7.58 7.35 7.15
CA ALA A 15 -8.53 6.35 7.64
C ALA A 15 -7.85 5.03 8.03
N MET A 16 -6.89 4.56 7.22
CA MET A 16 -6.14 3.33 7.52
C MET A 16 -5.32 3.44 8.81
N ARG A 17 -4.70 4.61 9.05
CA ARG A 17 -3.98 4.89 10.31
C ARG A 17 -4.91 4.88 11.51
N VAL A 18 -6.10 5.48 11.39
CA VAL A 18 -7.11 5.49 12.47
C VAL A 18 -7.62 4.06 12.77
N ALA A 19 -7.70 3.22 11.75
CA ALA A 19 -8.11 1.82 11.88
C ALA A 19 -6.99 0.87 12.34
N ASP A 20 -5.81 1.39 12.70
CA ASP A 20 -4.63 0.62 13.14
C ASP A 20 -4.22 -0.48 12.14
N ILE A 21 -4.38 -0.19 10.84
CA ILE A 21 -3.88 -1.07 9.78
C ILE A 21 -2.36 -1.08 9.80
N SER A 22 -1.77 -2.25 9.61
CA SER A 22 -0.32 -2.42 9.67
C SER A 22 0.43 -1.44 8.73
N PRO A 23 1.48 -0.74 9.20
CA PRO A 23 2.18 0.29 8.43
C PRO A 23 2.71 -0.16 7.07
N GLN A 24 3.19 -1.40 6.93
CA GLN A 24 3.64 -1.96 5.67
C GLN A 24 2.51 -2.01 4.62
N LEU A 25 1.27 -2.27 5.04
CA LEU A 25 0.12 -2.30 4.14
C LEU A 25 -0.31 -0.89 3.73
N ILE A 26 -0.21 0.08 4.65
CA ILE A 26 -0.41 1.51 4.34
C ILE A 26 0.63 1.96 3.30
N TYR A 27 1.89 1.56 3.47
CA TYR A 27 2.97 1.89 2.54
C TYR A 27 2.76 1.24 1.17
N ALA A 28 2.38 -0.04 1.12
CA ALA A 28 2.08 -0.73 -0.13
C ALA A 28 0.92 -0.05 -0.88
N TYR A 29 -0.16 0.34 -0.18
CA TYR A 29 -1.24 1.15 -0.77
C TYR A 29 -0.74 2.51 -1.26
N GLU A 30 0.14 3.17 -0.51
CA GLU A 30 0.73 4.44 -0.93
C GLU A 30 1.61 4.29 -2.17
N ARG A 31 2.31 3.17 -2.35
CA ARG A 31 3.19 2.96 -3.51
C ARG A 31 2.46 2.48 -4.75
N THR A 32 1.55 1.51 -4.59
CA THR A 32 0.90 0.77 -5.69
C THR A 32 -0.54 1.21 -5.93
N GLY A 33 -1.21 1.76 -4.91
CA GLY A 33 -2.64 2.04 -4.94
C GLY A 33 -3.52 0.82 -4.57
N PHE A 34 -2.93 -0.34 -4.27
CA PHE A 34 -3.66 -1.54 -3.91
C PHE A 34 -3.85 -1.69 -2.40
N LEU A 35 -5.09 -1.94 -1.99
CA LEU A 35 -5.46 -2.36 -0.64
C LEU A 35 -6.11 -3.74 -0.78
N LEU A 36 -5.43 -4.78 -0.30
CA LEU A 36 -5.75 -6.16 -0.65
C LEU A 36 -6.08 -6.99 0.58
N SER A 37 -7.13 -7.80 0.48
CA SER A 37 -7.27 -9.00 1.31
C SER A 37 -6.37 -10.11 0.74
N LYS A 38 -6.30 -11.26 1.43
CA LYS A 38 -5.59 -12.43 0.93
C LYS A 38 -6.14 -12.90 -0.42
N GLU A 39 -7.47 -12.92 -0.57
CA GLU A 39 -8.16 -13.31 -1.80
C GLU A 39 -7.91 -12.29 -2.91
N GLY A 40 -7.90 -11.00 -2.57
CA GLY A 40 -7.57 -9.92 -3.50
C GLY A 40 -6.15 -10.07 -4.05
N TYR A 41 -5.18 -10.35 -3.18
CA TYR A 41 -3.81 -10.62 -3.60
C TYR A 41 -3.73 -11.83 -4.54
N GLN A 42 -4.42 -12.93 -4.25
CA GLN A 42 -4.40 -14.12 -5.12
C GLN A 42 -4.93 -13.82 -6.53
N SER A 43 -5.85 -12.87 -6.66
CA SER A 43 -6.49 -12.48 -7.91
C SER A 43 -5.67 -11.52 -8.77
N LEU A 44 -4.56 -10.98 -8.24
CA LEU A 44 -3.67 -10.10 -8.99
C LEU A 44 -2.91 -10.86 -10.09
N SER A 45 -2.57 -10.12 -11.15
CA SER A 45 -1.61 -10.59 -12.15
C SER A 45 -0.22 -10.82 -11.51
N PRO A 46 0.64 -11.65 -12.12
CA PRO A 46 2.01 -11.82 -11.61
C PRO A 46 2.79 -10.51 -11.52
N GLU A 47 2.57 -9.59 -12.46
CA GLU A 47 3.22 -8.28 -12.51
C GLU A 47 2.77 -7.40 -11.34
N ASP A 48 1.46 -7.32 -11.09
CA ASP A 48 0.90 -6.55 -9.98
C ASP A 48 1.29 -7.15 -8.61
N LYS A 49 1.38 -8.48 -8.50
CA LYS A 49 1.91 -9.16 -7.30
C LYS A 49 3.34 -8.74 -7.04
N ALA A 50 4.19 -8.79 -8.06
CA ALA A 50 5.59 -8.40 -7.93
C ALA A 50 5.75 -6.92 -7.53
N GLU A 51 4.94 -6.02 -8.09
CA GLU A 51 4.94 -4.60 -7.68
C GLU A 51 4.52 -4.44 -6.22
N TYR A 52 3.46 -5.13 -5.79
CA TYR A 52 2.98 -5.10 -4.41
C TYR A 52 4.01 -5.64 -3.42
N ASP A 53 4.60 -6.80 -3.72
CA ASP A 53 5.61 -7.45 -2.89
C ASP A 53 6.87 -6.58 -2.78
N ALA A 54 7.32 -5.97 -3.89
CA ALA A 54 8.44 -5.03 -3.89
C ALA A 54 8.17 -3.80 -3.01
N ALA A 55 6.92 -3.31 -2.95
CA ALA A 55 6.57 -2.20 -2.07
C ALA A 55 6.62 -2.60 -0.58
N ILE A 56 6.21 -3.83 -0.24
CA ILE A 56 6.32 -4.37 1.12
C ILE A 56 7.79 -4.54 1.50
N GLU A 57 8.62 -5.10 0.62
CA GLU A 57 10.06 -5.24 0.83
C GLU A 57 10.74 -3.88 1.00
N GLU A 58 10.38 -2.88 0.19
CA GLU A 58 10.89 -1.51 0.30
C GLU A 58 10.59 -0.90 1.68
N TYR A 59 9.41 -1.17 2.25
CA TYR A 59 9.06 -0.71 3.59
C TYR A 59 10.00 -1.28 4.65
N PHE A 60 10.18 -2.60 4.68
CA PHE A 60 11.04 -3.25 5.68
C PHE A 60 12.51 -2.89 5.49
N ALA A 61 12.99 -2.77 4.26
CA ALA A 61 14.37 -2.35 3.99
C ALA A 61 14.67 -0.91 4.42
N LYS A 62 13.66 -0.04 4.53
CA LYS A 62 13.77 1.31 5.09
C LYS A 62 13.77 1.29 6.62
N ASP A 63 12.94 0.45 7.22
CA ASP A 63 12.83 0.31 8.68
C ASP A 63 14.12 -0.31 9.27
N ASP A 64 14.71 -1.28 8.59
CA ASP A 64 16.00 -1.89 8.98
C ASP A 64 17.20 -0.93 8.94
N LYS A 65 17.04 0.26 8.34
CA LYS A 65 18.09 1.28 8.21
C LYS A 65 17.86 2.52 9.10
N ALA A 66 16.82 2.52 9.93
CA ALA A 66 16.49 3.59 10.87
C ALA A 66 16.97 3.28 12.29
#